data_AF-A0A922M5K1-F1
#
_entry.id   AF-A0A922M5K1-F1
#
_cell.length_a   1.000
_cell.length_b   1.000
_cell.length_c   1.000
_cell.angle_alpha   90.00
_cell.angle_beta   90.00
_cell.angle_gamma   90.00
#
_symmetry.space_group_name_H-M   'P 1'
#
loop_
_entity.id
_entity.type
_entity.pdbx_description
1 polymer ?
#
loop_
_entity_poly.entity_id
_entity_poly.type
_entity_poly.pdbx_seq_one_letter_code
_entity_poly.pdbx_strand_id
1 'polypeptide(L)'
;MRWALLIAVSLCIIVNSHFNAEASDLFDPSVIQVEGTRNEHLSEPASKNKLLYIFCFLFCRYVEWSYHEPEEGQYLFEGDRDVAKFIRTAAEEGLYVLLRVGPYICAERDLVNYIAESGKWLDKFFEQTSSLLYGKGGPIILVQVENEYGSYGNNMNYRVQVRNMLKSHVGTNALLYTTDGNAGSFFRNGAVPETLTTIDFGPRSNVQQSFNELRQFMPTGPLMNSEYYTGWLTHWGERLAVTKAEDVAKTLGDIISYGANVNFYMFFGGTNFEYTAGKLHLLFNYIKHHLWANFFGTFQPDITSYDYDSPITEAGDLTPKYHLIREKLKEHNFVNDSIEIPQNSPKGNYGPVNVTATMNLLSPEGRSQLGKKYPDVTGPKLPTFEGLRQRAGLMLYETTLTEADDLLHIKSPRDMIFVFVDGGYIWVNGHNLGRYWPTAGPQITLYLPGVWLKPAPEKNHLRILELNRPPPVLSMDFIDYPILNRTGNINWWRDYLD
;
A
#
# COMPACT_ATOMS: atom_id res chain seq x y z
N MET A 1 -3.85 -11.09 -18.22
CA MET A 1 -3.07 -11.19 -16.95
C MET A 1 -1.60 -10.81 -17.18
N ARG A 2 -1.27 -9.54 -17.44
CA ARG A 2 0.14 -9.12 -17.61
C ARG A 2 0.77 -8.41 -16.40
N TRP A 3 0.00 -7.98 -15.39
CA TRP A 3 0.57 -7.20 -14.27
C TRP A 3 -0.15 -7.36 -12.90
N ALA A 4 -0.91 -8.43 -12.67
CA ALA A 4 -1.60 -8.65 -11.38
C ALA A 4 -0.67 -9.04 -10.21
N LEU A 5 0.63 -8.79 -10.33
CA LEU A 5 1.61 -9.59 -9.59
C LEU A 5 2.21 -8.93 -8.35
N LEU A 6 2.14 -7.60 -8.22
CA LEU A 6 2.77 -6.90 -7.07
C LEU A 6 2.07 -5.57 -6.69
N ILE A 7 0.89 -5.29 -7.24
CA ILE A 7 0.34 -3.93 -7.30
C ILE A 7 -0.96 -3.93 -6.53
N ALA A 8 -1.08 -3.12 -5.48
CA ALA A 8 -2.38 -2.80 -4.88
C ALA A 8 -3.34 -2.19 -5.93
N VAL A 9 -3.50 -0.90 -6.18
CA VAL A 9 -4.39 -0.25 -7.16
C VAL A 9 -5.66 0.23 -6.47
N SER A 10 -5.85 1.52 -6.65
CA SER A 10 -7.06 2.22 -6.32
C SER A 10 -7.76 2.63 -7.61
N LEU A 11 -9.07 2.46 -7.64
CA LEU A 11 -9.89 2.85 -8.78
C LEU A 11 -10.57 4.17 -8.45
N CYS A 12 -10.39 5.17 -9.29
CA CYS A 12 -10.99 6.47 -9.16
C CYS A 12 -12.01 6.72 -10.26
N ILE A 13 -13.14 7.31 -9.88
CA ILE A 13 -14.26 7.63 -10.76
C ILE A 13 -14.41 9.15 -10.75
N ILE A 14 -14.26 9.77 -11.92
CA ILE A 14 -14.70 11.16 -12.09
C ILE A 14 -16.19 11.15 -12.35
N VAL A 15 -16.93 11.73 -11.42
CA VAL A 15 -18.39 11.84 -11.49
C VAL A 15 -18.81 13.09 -12.26
N ASN A 16 -18.01 14.16 -12.21
CA ASN A 16 -18.33 15.43 -12.86
C ASN A 16 -17.51 15.62 -14.14
N SER A 17 -18.17 15.62 -15.31
CA SER A 17 -17.55 15.89 -16.62
C SER A 17 -16.91 17.28 -16.74
N HIS A 18 -17.21 18.18 -15.80
CA HIS A 18 -16.60 19.51 -15.70
C HIS A 18 -15.41 19.56 -14.73
N PHE A 19 -14.88 18.43 -14.25
CA PHE A 19 -13.74 18.38 -13.31
C PHE A 19 -12.61 19.37 -13.69
N ASN A 20 -12.23 19.39 -14.97
CA ASN A 20 -11.19 20.29 -15.47
C ASN A 20 -11.63 21.75 -15.57
N ALA A 21 -12.90 22.02 -15.90
CA ALA A 21 -13.43 23.38 -15.97
C ALA A 21 -13.61 23.99 -14.56
N GLU A 22 -14.11 23.22 -13.60
CA GLU A 22 -14.22 23.64 -12.19
C GLU A 22 -12.85 23.74 -11.52
N ALA A 23 -11.89 22.88 -11.90
CA ALA A 23 -10.50 23.05 -11.47
C ALA A 23 -9.88 24.30 -12.10
N SER A 24 -10.20 24.65 -13.35
CA SER A 24 -9.63 25.83 -14.02
C SER A 24 -9.97 27.16 -13.34
N ASP A 25 -11.07 27.25 -12.58
CA ASP A 25 -11.40 28.43 -11.75
C ASP A 25 -10.45 28.62 -10.55
N LEU A 26 -9.71 27.58 -10.17
CA LEU A 26 -8.74 27.61 -9.07
C LEU A 26 -7.29 27.88 -9.56
N PHE A 27 -7.04 27.87 -10.87
CA PHE A 27 -5.70 27.93 -11.49
C PHE A 27 -5.64 28.86 -12.70
N ASP A 28 -4.43 29.12 -13.22
CA ASP A 28 -4.27 29.86 -14.48
C ASP A 28 -4.99 29.10 -15.62
N PRO A 29 -5.87 29.74 -16.42
CA PRO A 29 -6.64 29.08 -17.49
C PRO A 29 -5.76 28.43 -18.60
N SER A 30 -4.46 28.71 -18.64
CA SER A 30 -3.49 27.99 -19.48
C SER A 30 -3.08 26.61 -18.95
N VAL A 31 -3.47 26.26 -17.71
CA VAL A 31 -3.04 25.04 -17.01
C VAL A 31 -3.85 23.82 -17.42
N ILE A 32 -5.11 23.98 -17.81
CA ILE A 32 -5.95 22.88 -18.30
C ILE A 32 -6.95 23.43 -19.33
N GLN A 33 -6.52 23.63 -20.58
CA GLN A 33 -7.47 23.63 -21.71
C GLN A 33 -7.76 22.17 -22.08
N VAL A 34 -8.65 21.53 -21.33
CA VAL A 34 -9.44 20.47 -21.96
C VAL A 34 -10.48 21.20 -22.78
N GLU A 35 -10.30 21.22 -24.10
CA GLU A 35 -11.38 21.55 -25.01
C GLU A 35 -12.56 20.61 -24.66
N GLY A 36 -13.53 21.15 -23.91
CA GLY A 36 -14.89 20.70 -24.04
C GLY A 36 -15.27 20.98 -25.47
N THR A 37 -15.12 19.99 -26.35
CA THR A 37 -15.46 20.13 -27.76
C THR A 37 -16.91 20.57 -27.86
N ARG A 38 -17.15 21.86 -28.08
CA ARG A 38 -18.21 22.32 -28.97
C ARG A 38 -17.82 21.87 -30.38
N ASN A 39 -17.95 20.57 -30.64
CA ASN A 39 -17.89 20.06 -32.00
C ASN A 39 -19.31 20.09 -32.56
N GLU A 40 -19.61 21.12 -33.35
CA GLU A 40 -20.82 21.25 -34.17
C GLU A 40 -20.89 20.21 -35.32
N HIS A 41 -20.06 19.16 -35.29
CA HIS A 41 -19.98 18.12 -36.33
C HIS A 41 -20.00 16.70 -35.77
N LEU A 42 -20.91 16.40 -34.84
CA LEU A 42 -21.27 15.02 -34.50
C LEU A 42 -22.76 14.79 -34.75
N SER A 43 -23.09 14.60 -36.02
CA SER A 43 -24.34 13.97 -36.46
C SER A 43 -24.24 12.43 -36.46
N GLU A 44 -23.52 11.84 -35.49
CA GLU A 44 -23.44 10.39 -35.32
C GLU A 44 -23.66 9.98 -33.85
N PRO A 45 -24.55 9.02 -33.54
CA PRO A 45 -24.92 8.67 -32.15
C PRO A 45 -23.88 7.87 -31.35
N ALA A 46 -22.57 7.95 -31.66
CA ALA A 46 -21.58 6.98 -31.18
C ALA A 46 -20.58 7.46 -30.09
N SER A 47 -20.63 8.69 -29.58
CA SER A 47 -19.56 9.22 -28.70
C SER A 47 -19.94 9.55 -27.24
N LYS A 48 -21.08 9.09 -26.73
CA LYS A 48 -21.52 9.41 -25.35
C LYS A 48 -20.91 8.58 -24.21
N ASN A 49 -20.01 7.63 -24.46
CA ASN A 49 -19.48 6.73 -23.43
C ASN A 49 -17.95 6.72 -23.39
N LYS A 50 -17.31 7.80 -22.95
CA LYS A 50 -15.94 7.72 -22.41
C LYS A 50 -16.01 7.86 -20.91
N LEU A 51 -16.17 6.71 -20.28
CA LEU A 51 -15.92 6.55 -18.87
C LEU A 51 -14.50 6.98 -18.55
N LEU A 52 -14.38 7.99 -17.70
CA LEU A 52 -13.10 8.35 -17.11
C LEU A 52 -12.84 7.41 -15.94
N TYR A 53 -12.37 6.20 -16.23
CA TYR A 53 -11.73 5.40 -15.19
C TYR A 53 -10.37 6.02 -14.94
N ILE A 54 -10.18 6.56 -13.76
CA ILE A 54 -8.86 6.95 -13.32
C ILE A 54 -8.29 5.81 -12.48
N PHE A 55 -7.09 5.37 -12.77
CA PHE A 55 -6.30 4.56 -11.86
C PHE A 55 -5.54 5.47 -10.91
N CYS A 56 -5.77 5.32 -9.62
CA CYS A 56 -4.82 5.83 -8.65
C CYS A 56 -3.69 4.82 -8.51
N PHE A 57 -2.44 5.29 -8.54
CA PHE A 57 -1.35 4.42 -8.11
C PHE A 57 -1.60 4.03 -6.67
N LEU A 58 -1.63 2.72 -6.47
CA LEU A 58 -1.18 2.13 -5.24
C LEU A 58 -0.46 0.83 -5.63
N PHE A 59 0.81 0.87 -5.97
CA PHE A 59 1.56 -0.37 -6.23
C PHE A 59 1.99 -0.98 -4.91
N CYS A 60 1.07 -1.60 -4.17
CA CYS A 60 1.29 -1.94 -2.76
C CYS A 60 1.45 -0.68 -1.89
N ARG A 61 1.73 0.48 -2.49
CA ARG A 61 2.06 1.79 -1.94
C ARG A 61 1.99 2.82 -3.07
N TYR A 62 1.86 4.08 -2.73
CA TYR A 62 2.50 5.21 -3.40
C TYR A 62 3.85 4.89 -4.05
N VAL A 63 4.46 5.86 -4.76
CA VAL A 63 5.86 5.68 -5.19
C VAL A 63 6.79 5.62 -3.96
N GLU A 64 7.13 4.41 -3.50
CA GLU A 64 7.99 4.20 -2.33
C GLU A 64 9.43 4.55 -2.72
N TRP A 65 9.87 5.74 -2.32
CA TRP A 65 11.23 6.23 -2.56
C TRP A 65 12.29 5.17 -2.24
N SER A 66 12.23 4.56 -1.07
CA SER A 66 13.24 3.59 -0.65
C SER A 66 13.24 2.30 -1.50
N TYR A 67 12.13 1.92 -2.16
CA TYR A 67 12.13 0.78 -3.09
C TYR A 67 12.89 1.09 -4.38
N HIS A 68 12.86 2.35 -4.83
CA HIS A 68 13.56 2.83 -6.02
C HIS A 68 14.97 3.34 -5.72
N GLU A 69 15.25 3.79 -4.50
CA GLU A 69 16.59 4.18 -4.02
C GLU A 69 16.94 3.35 -2.76
N PRO A 70 17.24 2.05 -2.91
CA PRO A 70 17.57 1.19 -1.77
C PRO A 70 18.85 1.61 -1.03
N GLU A 71 19.77 2.27 -1.73
CA GLU A 71 20.97 2.89 -1.20
C GLU A 71 21.08 4.30 -1.79
N GLU A 72 21.59 5.25 -1.00
CA GLU A 72 21.73 6.65 -1.43
C GLU A 72 22.48 6.76 -2.77
N GLY A 73 21.85 7.43 -3.73
CA GLY A 73 22.34 7.63 -5.09
C GLY A 73 22.17 6.44 -6.04
N GLN A 74 21.61 5.31 -5.59
CA GLN A 74 21.41 4.11 -6.41
C GLN A 74 19.94 3.95 -6.81
N TYR A 75 19.59 4.42 -8.00
CA TYR A 75 18.21 4.40 -8.49
C TYR A 75 17.89 3.18 -9.36
N LEU A 76 16.75 2.54 -9.11
CA LEU A 76 16.31 1.32 -9.78
C LEU A 76 14.88 1.49 -10.32
N PHE A 77 14.73 1.35 -11.64
CA PHE A 77 13.46 1.51 -12.38
C PHE A 77 13.22 0.38 -13.41
N GLU A 78 13.79 -0.80 -13.18
CA GLU A 78 13.67 -1.95 -14.07
C GLU A 78 12.82 -3.08 -13.43
N GLY A 79 12.31 -3.99 -14.25
CA GLY A 79 11.52 -5.12 -13.79
C GLY A 79 10.27 -4.68 -13.03
N ASP A 80 10.11 -5.17 -11.80
CA ASP A 80 8.99 -4.82 -10.91
C ASP A 80 9.06 -3.38 -10.38
N ARG A 81 10.16 -2.65 -10.65
CA ARG A 81 10.35 -1.23 -10.31
C ARG A 81 10.10 -0.28 -11.49
N ASP A 82 9.71 -0.79 -12.65
CA ASP A 82 9.44 0.06 -13.82
C ASP A 82 8.07 0.75 -13.71
N VAL A 83 8.05 1.80 -12.89
CA VAL A 83 6.85 2.62 -12.67
C VAL A 83 6.33 3.19 -13.98
N ALA A 84 7.21 3.66 -14.87
CA ALA A 84 6.83 4.29 -16.12
C ALA A 84 6.09 3.30 -17.05
N LYS A 85 6.51 2.04 -17.11
CA LYS A 85 5.81 0.98 -17.84
C LYS A 85 4.46 0.66 -17.22
N PHE A 86 4.36 0.66 -15.90
CA PHE A 86 3.09 0.49 -15.22
C PHE A 86 2.10 1.63 -15.57
N ILE A 87 2.54 2.89 -15.52
CA ILE A 87 1.74 4.06 -15.94
C ILE A 87 1.28 3.90 -17.41
N ARG A 88 2.18 3.49 -18.31
CA ARG A 88 1.85 3.27 -19.74
C ARG A 88 0.83 2.14 -19.92
N THR A 89 0.94 1.07 -19.14
CA THR A 89 -0.03 -0.04 -19.16
C THR A 89 -1.41 0.47 -18.74
N ALA A 90 -1.50 1.34 -17.72
CA ALA A 90 -2.76 1.96 -17.35
C ALA A 90 -3.35 2.78 -18.53
N ALA A 91 -2.52 3.56 -19.23
CA ALA A 91 -2.96 4.29 -20.42
C ALA A 91 -3.44 3.38 -21.56
N GLU A 92 -2.76 2.24 -21.80
CA GLU A 92 -3.15 1.24 -22.81
C GLU A 92 -4.53 0.65 -22.54
N GLU A 93 -4.91 0.52 -21.26
CA GLU A 93 -6.24 0.08 -20.82
C GLU A 93 -7.26 1.24 -20.73
N GLY A 94 -6.90 2.43 -21.22
CA GLY A 94 -7.78 3.61 -21.28
C GLY A 94 -7.96 4.35 -19.95
N LEU A 95 -6.99 4.20 -19.04
CA LEU A 95 -7.09 4.69 -17.67
C LEU A 95 -6.26 5.96 -17.48
N TYR A 96 -6.83 6.90 -16.75
CA TYR A 96 -6.09 8.07 -16.26
C TYR A 96 -5.31 7.73 -15.01
N VAL A 97 -4.53 8.69 -14.51
CA VAL A 97 -3.64 8.43 -13.40
C VAL A 97 -3.63 9.56 -12.35
N LEU A 98 -3.90 9.22 -11.08
CA LEU A 98 -3.57 10.03 -9.90
C LEU A 98 -2.24 9.55 -9.32
N LEU A 99 -1.23 10.41 -9.38
CA LEU A 99 0.11 10.18 -8.87
C LEU A 99 0.25 10.63 -7.42
N ARG A 100 0.64 9.71 -6.53
CA ARG A 100 0.96 10.00 -5.14
C ARG A 100 2.40 9.59 -4.88
N VAL A 101 3.30 10.57 -4.93
CA VAL A 101 4.77 10.34 -4.97
C VAL A 101 5.48 10.75 -3.66
N GLY A 102 4.75 11.29 -2.69
CA GLY A 102 5.31 11.68 -1.40
C GLY A 102 5.86 13.11 -1.35
N PRO A 103 6.94 13.38 -0.56
CA PRO A 103 8.00 12.44 -0.17
C PRO A 103 7.66 11.49 0.98
N TYR A 104 6.70 11.85 1.83
CA TYR A 104 6.06 10.92 2.74
C TYR A 104 4.72 10.45 2.19
N ILE A 105 4.45 9.18 2.40
CA ILE A 105 3.32 8.48 1.79
C ILE A 105 2.40 7.84 2.82
N CYS A 106 2.65 8.04 4.12
CA CYS A 106 2.05 7.20 5.15
C CYS A 106 2.26 5.72 4.82
N ALA A 107 1.18 4.99 4.53
CA ALA A 107 1.18 3.57 4.25
C ALA A 107 2.00 2.81 5.32
N GLU A 108 1.87 3.21 6.59
CA GLU A 108 2.50 2.50 7.71
C GLU A 108 4.05 2.50 7.68
N ARG A 109 4.68 3.66 7.39
CA ARG A 109 6.16 3.88 7.35
C ARG A 109 6.64 5.07 8.18
N ASP A 110 7.94 5.12 8.49
CA ASP A 110 8.55 6.16 9.34
C ASP A 110 8.79 7.50 8.61
N LEU A 111 8.51 8.63 9.31
CA LEU A 111 8.69 10.01 8.87
C LEU A 111 10.08 10.57 9.24
N VAL A 112 10.80 11.18 8.30
CA VAL A 112 11.92 12.08 8.62
C VAL A 112 11.96 13.26 7.62
N ASN A 113 12.16 14.48 8.14
CA ASN A 113 12.19 15.71 7.36
C ASN A 113 13.48 15.83 6.53
N TYR A 114 13.41 15.49 5.24
CA TYR A 114 14.54 15.48 4.31
C TYR A 114 14.24 16.26 3.01
N ILE A 115 13.98 17.56 3.09
CA ILE A 115 13.64 18.37 1.91
C ILE A 115 14.69 18.27 0.79
N ALA A 116 15.99 18.34 1.11
CA ALA A 116 17.05 18.25 0.11
C ALA A 116 17.06 16.90 -0.63
N GLU A 117 16.93 15.81 0.11
CA GLU A 117 16.97 14.47 -0.47
C GLU A 117 15.65 14.14 -1.17
N SER A 118 14.54 14.70 -0.70
CA SER A 118 13.24 14.67 -1.39
C SER A 118 13.35 15.32 -2.78
N GLY A 119 14.07 16.45 -2.90
CA GLY A 119 14.32 17.09 -4.18
C GLY A 119 15.08 16.18 -5.15
N LYS A 120 16.19 15.57 -4.71
CA LYS A 120 16.99 14.62 -5.52
C LYS A 120 16.17 13.42 -5.96
N TRP A 121 15.35 12.88 -5.05
CA TRP A 121 14.45 11.79 -5.35
C TRP A 121 13.42 12.17 -6.42
N LEU A 122 12.76 13.32 -6.25
CA LEU A 122 11.76 13.80 -7.21
C LEU A 122 12.38 14.08 -8.59
N ASP A 123 13.60 14.64 -8.66
CA ASP A 123 14.34 14.81 -9.91
C ASP A 123 14.44 13.46 -10.66
N LYS A 124 14.89 12.41 -9.96
CA LYS A 124 15.07 11.08 -10.55
C LYS A 124 13.78 10.37 -10.89
N PHE A 125 12.75 10.53 -10.07
CA PHE A 125 11.44 9.98 -10.37
C PHE A 125 10.82 10.64 -11.62
N PHE A 126 10.92 11.96 -11.73
CA PHE A 126 10.36 12.71 -12.85
C PHE A 126 11.19 12.59 -14.12
N GLU A 127 12.48 12.23 -14.07
CA GLU A 127 13.22 11.78 -15.27
C GLU A 127 12.50 10.60 -15.96
N GLN A 128 11.87 9.70 -15.20
CA GLN A 128 11.18 8.52 -15.74
C GLN A 128 9.73 8.79 -16.15
N THR A 129 9.06 9.75 -15.52
CA THR A 129 7.60 9.91 -15.59
C THR A 129 7.13 11.25 -16.16
N SER A 130 8.01 12.23 -16.36
CA SER A 130 7.63 13.56 -16.85
C SER A 130 6.91 13.53 -18.21
N SER A 131 7.27 12.61 -19.11
CA SER A 131 6.61 12.47 -20.41
C SER A 131 5.19 11.90 -20.31
N LEU A 132 4.80 11.38 -19.15
CA LEU A 132 3.52 10.75 -18.88
C LEU A 132 2.51 11.68 -18.21
N LEU A 133 2.88 12.95 -18.01
CA LEU A 133 1.97 14.02 -17.55
C LEU A 133 0.91 14.31 -18.62
N TYR A 134 -0.31 14.62 -18.19
CA TYR A 134 -1.46 14.80 -19.08
C TYR A 134 -1.25 15.91 -20.13
N GLY A 135 -0.72 17.07 -19.73
CA GLY A 135 -0.38 18.16 -20.64
C GLY A 135 0.71 17.81 -21.68
N LYS A 136 1.39 16.67 -21.51
CA LYS A 136 2.37 16.12 -22.47
C LYS A 136 1.84 14.89 -23.22
N GLY A 137 0.54 14.61 -23.11
CA GLY A 137 -0.14 13.50 -23.80
C GLY A 137 -0.16 12.18 -23.03
N GLY A 138 0.28 12.15 -21.77
CA GLY A 138 0.21 10.95 -20.92
C GLY A 138 -1.05 10.85 -20.06
N PRO A 139 -1.17 9.82 -19.20
CA PRO A 139 -2.38 9.60 -18.40
C PRO A 139 -2.39 10.33 -17.05
N ILE A 140 -1.26 10.90 -16.57
CA ILE A 140 -1.17 11.48 -15.22
C ILE A 140 -1.87 12.84 -15.17
N ILE A 141 -3.05 12.89 -14.57
CA ILE A 141 -3.89 14.10 -14.48
C ILE A 141 -3.76 14.84 -13.15
N LEU A 142 -3.35 14.14 -12.09
CA LEU A 142 -3.30 14.64 -10.73
C LEU A 142 -2.02 14.17 -10.06
N VAL A 143 -1.38 15.02 -9.27
CA VAL A 143 -0.19 14.70 -8.48
C VAL A 143 -0.37 15.20 -7.06
N GLN A 144 -0.35 14.30 -6.07
CA GLN A 144 -0.56 14.64 -4.68
C GLN A 144 0.69 15.27 -4.07
N VAL A 145 0.47 16.33 -3.31
CA VAL A 145 1.46 17.00 -2.46
C VAL A 145 1.34 16.44 -1.06
N GLU A 146 2.39 15.79 -0.57
CA GLU A 146 2.39 15.14 0.76
C GLU A 146 1.27 14.10 0.92
N ASN A 147 1.09 13.58 2.13
CA ASN A 147 -0.01 12.70 2.46
C ASN A 147 -0.57 12.95 3.87
N GLU A 148 -1.87 13.28 3.96
CA GLU A 148 -2.60 13.50 5.22
C GLU A 148 -1.81 14.33 6.24
N TYR A 149 -1.12 15.37 5.75
CA TYR A 149 -0.18 16.10 6.58
C TYR A 149 -0.87 16.76 7.78
N GLY A 150 -2.16 17.10 7.65
CA GLY A 150 -2.96 17.65 8.73
C GLY A 150 -3.16 16.71 9.93
N SER A 151 -3.00 15.40 9.72
CA SER A 151 -2.99 14.39 10.79
C SER A 151 -1.65 14.35 11.54
N TYR A 152 -0.57 14.83 10.91
CA TYR A 152 0.77 14.89 11.50
C TYR A 152 1.09 16.26 12.12
N GLY A 153 0.77 17.34 11.43
CA GLY A 153 1.12 18.70 11.83
C GLY A 153 0.50 19.77 10.94
N ASN A 154 1.01 20.99 11.02
CA ASN A 154 0.43 22.15 10.31
C ASN A 154 1.46 23.13 9.72
N ASN A 155 2.75 22.74 9.64
CA ASN A 155 3.82 23.57 9.10
C ASN A 155 3.58 23.93 7.63
N MET A 156 3.11 25.15 7.36
CA MET A 156 2.85 25.65 6.01
C MET A 156 4.13 25.81 5.18
N ASN A 157 5.23 26.25 5.79
CA ASN A 157 6.50 26.46 5.07
C ASN A 157 7.02 25.16 4.48
N TYR A 158 6.99 24.07 5.25
CA TYR A 158 7.34 22.74 4.78
C TYR A 158 6.47 22.32 3.59
N ARG A 159 5.14 22.40 3.74
CA ARG A 159 4.22 21.97 2.69
C ARG A 159 4.34 22.80 1.41
N VAL A 160 4.59 24.11 1.53
CA VAL A 160 4.87 24.98 0.38
C VAL A 160 6.18 24.59 -0.31
N GLN A 161 7.22 24.20 0.44
CA GLN A 161 8.47 23.69 -0.15
C GLN A 161 8.23 22.40 -0.94
N VAL A 162 7.51 21.44 -0.36
CA VAL A 162 7.14 20.18 -1.06
C VAL A 162 6.33 20.46 -2.32
N ARG A 163 5.31 21.32 -2.21
CA ARG A 163 4.49 21.76 -3.34
C ARG A 163 5.34 22.39 -4.44
N ASN A 164 6.28 23.26 -4.09
CA ASN A 164 7.14 23.93 -5.07
C ASN A 164 8.05 22.96 -5.81
N MET A 165 8.62 21.96 -5.11
CA MET A 165 9.40 20.88 -5.74
C MET A 165 8.56 20.09 -6.75
N LEU A 166 7.35 19.68 -6.37
CA LEU A 166 6.45 18.99 -7.31
C LEU A 166 6.05 19.90 -8.48
N LYS A 167 5.73 21.17 -8.20
CA LYS A 167 5.35 22.16 -9.22
C LYS A 167 6.47 22.41 -10.23
N SER A 168 7.75 22.36 -9.85
CA SER A 168 8.84 22.55 -10.82
C SER A 168 8.95 21.42 -11.85
N HIS A 169 8.50 20.21 -11.53
CA HIS A 169 8.46 19.08 -12.48
C HIS A 169 7.14 19.01 -13.26
N VAL A 170 6.02 19.20 -12.54
CA VAL A 170 4.68 19.08 -13.10
C VAL A 170 4.35 20.28 -13.99
N GLY A 171 4.74 21.48 -13.55
CA GLY A 171 4.38 22.73 -14.19
C GLY A 171 2.88 22.86 -14.33
N THR A 172 2.42 23.03 -15.56
CA THR A 172 1.01 23.09 -15.93
C THR A 172 0.47 21.77 -16.51
N ASN A 173 1.26 20.69 -16.50
CA ASN A 173 0.91 19.47 -17.22
C ASN A 173 0.05 18.48 -16.42
N ALA A 174 -0.20 18.73 -15.13
CA ALA A 174 -1.14 18.00 -14.28
C ALA A 174 -1.54 18.89 -13.09
N LEU A 175 -2.65 18.55 -12.43
CA LEU A 175 -3.14 19.29 -11.27
C LEU A 175 -2.45 18.81 -9.98
N LEU A 176 -2.00 19.73 -9.13
CA LEU A 176 -1.53 19.41 -7.78
C LEU A 176 -2.71 19.34 -6.81
N TYR A 177 -2.73 18.35 -5.92
CA TYR A 177 -3.79 18.19 -4.91
C TYR A 177 -3.25 17.73 -3.55
N THR A 178 -4.06 17.84 -2.50
CA THR A 178 -3.80 17.35 -1.13
C THR A 178 -4.95 16.47 -0.66
N THR A 179 -4.69 15.54 0.26
CA THR A 179 -5.69 14.64 0.86
C THR A 179 -5.50 14.65 2.36
N ASP A 180 -6.59 14.82 3.11
CA ASP A 180 -6.63 14.76 4.58
C ASP A 180 -8.02 14.28 5.06
N GLY A 181 -8.10 13.77 6.29
CA GLY A 181 -9.36 13.33 6.88
C GLY A 181 -10.50 14.36 6.81
N ASN A 182 -11.73 13.87 6.71
CA ASN A 182 -12.94 14.69 6.49
C ASN A 182 -13.37 15.64 7.63
N ALA A 183 -12.61 15.76 8.72
CA ALA A 183 -12.87 16.75 9.76
C ALA A 183 -12.13 18.07 9.48
N GLY A 184 -12.78 19.21 9.72
CA GLY A 184 -12.26 20.54 9.44
C GLY A 184 -10.84 20.83 9.96
N SER A 185 -10.42 20.23 11.07
CA SER A 185 -9.06 20.42 11.59
C SER A 185 -7.98 19.78 10.72
N PHE A 186 -8.25 18.63 10.09
CA PHE A 186 -7.24 17.90 9.32
C PHE A 186 -6.95 18.63 8.00
N PHE A 187 -7.94 18.76 7.11
CA PHE A 187 -7.69 19.39 5.81
C PHE A 187 -7.28 20.87 5.91
N ARG A 188 -7.65 21.63 6.96
CA ARG A 188 -7.12 23.00 7.14
C ARG A 188 -5.63 23.01 7.49
N ASN A 189 -5.16 22.00 8.21
CA ASN A 189 -3.75 21.85 8.56
C ASN A 189 -2.92 21.23 7.43
N GLY A 190 -3.53 20.44 6.54
CA GLY A 190 -2.87 19.82 5.40
C GLY A 190 -2.94 20.61 4.08
N ALA A 191 -4.01 21.37 3.82
CA ALA A 191 -4.22 22.11 2.56
C ALA A 191 -3.16 23.17 2.24
N VAL A 192 -2.66 23.15 1.00
CA VAL A 192 -1.58 24.03 0.53
C VAL A 192 -2.10 24.97 -0.56
N PRO A 193 -1.71 26.27 -0.57
CA PRO A 193 -2.08 27.18 -1.64
C PRO A 193 -1.69 26.65 -3.03
N GLU A 194 -2.53 26.96 -4.03
CA GLU A 194 -2.38 26.50 -5.41
C GLU A 194 -2.36 24.96 -5.54
N THR A 195 -3.21 24.29 -4.76
CA THR A 195 -3.52 22.87 -4.89
C THR A 195 -5.02 22.65 -4.69
N LEU A 196 -5.57 21.60 -5.29
CA LEU A 196 -6.93 21.14 -4.98
C LEU A 196 -6.93 20.47 -3.60
N THR A 197 -7.79 20.90 -2.68
CA THR A 197 -7.95 20.21 -1.39
C THR A 197 -9.01 19.13 -1.51
N THR A 198 -8.63 17.89 -1.22
CA THR A 198 -9.53 16.73 -1.21
C THR A 198 -9.58 16.12 0.19
N ILE A 199 -10.55 15.24 0.45
CA ILE A 199 -10.70 14.59 1.74
C ILE A 199 -10.72 13.08 1.60
N ASP A 200 -10.55 12.35 2.70
CA ASP A 200 -10.79 10.91 2.79
C ASP A 200 -11.85 10.56 3.84
N PHE A 201 -12.57 9.45 3.59
CA PHE A 201 -13.51 8.85 4.54
C PHE A 201 -14.03 7.50 4.03
N GLY A 202 -14.47 6.65 4.96
CA GLY A 202 -14.97 5.31 4.65
C GLY A 202 -16.49 5.17 4.57
N PRO A 203 -16.99 3.93 4.37
CA PRO A 203 -18.41 3.58 4.41
C PRO A 203 -19.10 3.98 5.71
N ARG A 204 -20.43 4.12 5.66
CA ARG A 204 -21.29 4.58 6.78
C ARG A 204 -21.08 6.05 7.18
N SER A 205 -20.13 6.76 6.58
CA SER A 205 -19.99 8.22 6.70
C SER A 205 -21.20 8.94 6.12
N ASN A 206 -21.56 10.08 6.72
CA ASN A 206 -22.52 11.00 6.12
C ASN A 206 -21.80 11.83 5.04
N VAL A 207 -22.07 11.52 3.77
CA VAL A 207 -21.42 12.15 2.60
C VAL A 207 -21.64 13.66 2.57
N GLN A 208 -22.88 14.11 2.78
CA GLN A 208 -23.20 15.53 2.78
C GLN A 208 -22.46 16.26 3.90
N GLN A 209 -22.45 15.71 5.11
CA GLN A 209 -21.72 16.31 6.22
C GLN A 209 -20.21 16.37 5.94
N SER A 210 -19.63 15.29 5.37
CA SER A 210 -18.21 15.20 5.05
C SER A 210 -17.79 16.29 4.06
N PHE A 211 -18.60 16.55 3.02
CA PHE A 211 -18.29 17.56 2.02
C PHE A 211 -18.76 18.98 2.36
N ASN A 212 -19.70 19.16 3.28
CA ASN A 212 -20.20 20.50 3.65
C ASN A 212 -19.09 21.38 4.24
N GLU A 213 -18.28 20.86 5.16
CA GLU A 213 -17.16 21.62 5.72
C GLU A 213 -16.08 21.89 4.68
N LEU A 214 -15.77 20.91 3.82
CA LEU A 214 -14.84 21.11 2.71
C LEU A 214 -15.34 22.20 1.77
N ARG A 215 -16.63 22.23 1.44
CA ARG A 215 -17.23 23.24 0.56
C ARG A 215 -17.26 24.64 1.20
N GLN A 216 -17.29 24.75 2.53
CA GLN A 216 -17.10 26.04 3.21
C GLN A 216 -15.65 26.54 3.13
N PHE A 217 -14.68 25.63 3.13
CA PHE A 217 -13.25 25.94 3.02
C PHE A 217 -12.81 26.17 1.56
N MET A 218 -13.38 25.41 0.64
CA MET A 218 -13.14 25.42 -0.80
C MET A 218 -14.49 25.61 -1.53
N PRO A 219 -14.99 26.86 -1.65
CA PRO A 219 -16.33 27.16 -2.17
C PRO A 219 -16.58 26.75 -3.62
N THR A 220 -15.53 26.64 -4.42
CA THR A 220 -15.58 26.26 -5.84
C THR A 220 -14.69 25.04 -6.09
N GLY A 221 -14.71 24.50 -7.32
CA GLY A 221 -13.90 23.35 -7.69
C GLY A 221 -14.53 21.98 -7.40
N PRO A 222 -13.93 20.91 -7.93
CA PRO A 222 -14.47 19.56 -7.81
C PRO A 222 -14.34 19.03 -6.38
N LEU A 223 -15.38 18.35 -5.89
CA LEU A 223 -15.31 17.59 -4.64
C LEU A 223 -14.73 16.21 -4.93
N MET A 224 -13.89 15.71 -4.03
CA MET A 224 -13.27 14.40 -4.20
C MET A 224 -13.05 13.73 -2.84
N ASN A 225 -13.48 12.48 -2.74
CA ASN A 225 -12.99 11.55 -1.74
C ASN A 225 -11.78 10.81 -2.33
N SER A 226 -10.57 11.20 -1.94
CA SER A 226 -9.33 10.66 -2.49
C SER A 226 -8.90 9.33 -1.84
N GLU A 227 -9.51 8.94 -0.72
CA GLU A 227 -9.39 7.58 -0.16
C GLU A 227 -10.73 7.11 0.43
N TYR A 228 -11.46 6.35 -0.37
CA TYR A 228 -12.70 5.72 0.03
C TYR A 228 -12.43 4.29 0.51
N TYR A 229 -12.39 4.12 1.83
CA TYR A 229 -11.94 2.89 2.50
C TYR A 229 -12.84 1.67 2.25
N THR A 230 -12.54 0.81 1.27
CA THR A 230 -13.35 -0.40 0.94
C THR A 230 -13.24 -1.52 1.97
N GLY A 231 -12.25 -1.41 2.84
CA GLY A 231 -11.70 -2.43 3.71
C GLY A 231 -10.81 -1.78 4.77
N TRP A 232 -9.90 -2.54 5.39
CA TRP A 232 -8.94 -1.99 6.35
C TRP A 232 -7.69 -2.86 6.50
N LEU A 233 -6.60 -2.26 6.99
CA LEU A 233 -5.37 -3.00 7.34
C LEU A 233 -5.58 -3.94 8.54
N THR A 234 -4.72 -4.94 8.67
CA THR A 234 -4.77 -5.95 9.74
C THR A 234 -3.37 -6.20 10.30
N HIS A 235 -3.25 -6.24 11.62
CA HIS A 235 -1.98 -6.54 12.29
C HIS A 235 -1.88 -8.00 12.74
N TRP A 236 -0.65 -8.47 12.98
CA TRP A 236 -0.42 -9.78 13.58
C TRP A 236 -1.10 -9.86 14.97
N GLY A 237 -1.82 -10.95 15.23
CA GLY A 237 -2.58 -11.18 16.46
C GLY A 237 -3.98 -10.56 16.48
N GLU A 238 -4.38 -9.81 15.45
CA GLU A 238 -5.75 -9.29 15.33
C GLU A 238 -6.69 -10.27 14.63
N ARG A 239 -7.99 -9.94 14.65
CA ARG A 239 -8.94 -10.55 13.70
C ARG A 239 -8.76 -9.88 12.35
N LEU A 240 -8.95 -10.64 11.27
CA LEU A 240 -8.94 -10.07 9.93
C LEU A 240 -9.98 -8.93 9.85
N ALA A 241 -9.54 -7.76 9.39
CA ALA A 241 -10.44 -6.64 9.19
C ALA A 241 -11.43 -6.94 8.06
N VAL A 242 -12.70 -6.60 8.27
CA VAL A 242 -13.78 -6.85 7.31
C VAL A 242 -14.73 -5.66 7.28
N THR A 243 -15.04 -5.20 6.08
CA THR A 243 -15.97 -4.11 5.78
C THR A 243 -17.11 -4.65 4.91
N LYS A 244 -18.35 -4.46 5.35
CA LYS A 244 -19.53 -4.98 4.64
C LYS A 244 -19.66 -4.41 3.23
N ALA A 245 -19.86 -5.28 2.26
CA ALA A 245 -19.96 -4.91 0.87
C ALA A 245 -21.16 -3.99 0.58
N GLU A 246 -22.27 -4.17 1.30
CA GLU A 246 -23.47 -3.35 1.18
C GLU A 246 -23.24 -1.92 1.67
N ASP A 247 -22.50 -1.76 2.77
CA ASP A 247 -22.14 -0.43 3.28
C ASP A 247 -21.24 0.31 2.28
N VAL A 248 -20.31 -0.43 1.64
CA VAL A 248 -19.44 0.11 0.58
C VAL A 248 -20.27 0.57 -0.63
N ALA A 249 -21.12 -0.31 -1.17
CA ALA A 249 -21.93 0.03 -2.33
C ALA A 249 -22.95 1.14 -2.04
N LYS A 250 -23.51 1.19 -0.82
CA LYS A 250 -24.44 2.25 -0.43
C LYS A 250 -23.74 3.61 -0.37
N THR A 251 -22.65 3.73 0.40
CA THR A 251 -21.96 5.02 0.53
C THR A 251 -21.35 5.47 -0.80
N LEU A 252 -20.89 4.55 -1.67
CA LEU A 252 -20.50 4.88 -3.05
C LEU A 252 -21.64 5.57 -3.83
N GLY A 253 -22.84 5.00 -3.80
CA GLY A 253 -24.01 5.61 -4.45
C GLY A 253 -24.34 7.00 -3.88
N ASP A 254 -24.21 7.17 -2.56
CA ASP A 254 -24.38 8.46 -1.89
C ASP A 254 -23.32 9.47 -2.37
N ILE A 255 -22.05 9.07 -2.54
CA ILE A 255 -20.95 9.92 -3.06
C ILE A 255 -21.22 10.35 -4.51
N ILE A 256 -21.58 9.39 -5.38
CA ILE A 256 -21.88 9.66 -6.79
C ILE A 256 -23.09 10.58 -6.92
N SER A 257 -24.16 10.32 -6.17
CA SER A 257 -25.38 11.14 -6.18
C SER A 257 -25.13 12.58 -5.69
N TYR A 258 -24.13 12.77 -4.82
CA TYR A 258 -23.70 14.10 -4.37
C TYR A 258 -22.88 14.85 -5.42
N GLY A 259 -22.45 14.19 -6.51
CA GLY A 259 -21.62 14.78 -7.56
C GLY A 259 -20.14 14.86 -7.21
N ALA A 260 -19.68 14.09 -6.21
CA ALA A 260 -18.28 14.05 -5.81
C ALA A 260 -17.52 12.92 -6.51
N ASN A 261 -16.26 13.17 -6.84
CA ASN A 261 -15.34 12.18 -7.36
C ASN A 261 -14.89 11.25 -6.23
N VAL A 262 -14.51 10.01 -6.55
CA VAL A 262 -14.19 9.01 -5.53
C VAL A 262 -13.04 8.13 -5.98
N ASN A 263 -12.12 7.83 -5.08
CA ASN A 263 -11.05 6.87 -5.27
C ASN A 263 -11.13 5.74 -4.23
N PHE A 264 -11.32 4.49 -4.66
CA PHE A 264 -11.39 3.33 -3.77
C PHE A 264 -10.03 2.99 -3.16
N TYR A 265 -9.91 3.01 -1.84
CA TYR A 265 -8.73 2.56 -1.09
C TYR A 265 -9.11 1.32 -0.27
N MET A 266 -8.74 0.09 -0.60
CA MET A 266 -8.02 -0.40 -1.77
C MET A 266 -9.01 -1.05 -2.75
N PHE A 267 -8.84 -0.86 -4.06
CA PHE A 267 -9.64 -1.61 -5.04
C PHE A 267 -9.09 -3.01 -5.27
N PHE A 268 -7.76 -3.11 -5.35
CA PHE A 268 -6.98 -4.33 -5.21
C PHE A 268 -5.87 -4.04 -4.20
N GLY A 269 -5.61 -4.96 -3.28
CA GLY A 269 -4.67 -4.75 -2.17
C GLY A 269 -3.31 -5.45 -2.38
N GLY A 270 -3.32 -6.73 -2.75
CA GLY A 270 -2.09 -7.48 -3.04
C GLY A 270 -1.33 -7.95 -1.80
N THR A 271 0.00 -7.90 -1.83
CA THR A 271 0.87 -8.56 -0.84
C THR A 271 2.08 -7.69 -0.47
N ASN A 272 2.37 -7.60 0.83
CA ASN A 272 3.58 -7.02 1.37
C ASN A 272 4.74 -8.05 1.32
N PHE A 273 5.31 -8.28 0.13
CA PHE A 273 6.45 -9.20 -0.05
C PHE A 273 7.70 -8.77 0.72
N GLU A 274 8.68 -9.68 0.85
CA GLU A 274 9.95 -9.40 1.53
C GLU A 274 9.79 -8.85 2.95
N TYR A 275 10.38 -7.69 3.22
CA TYR A 275 10.34 -6.98 4.50
C TYR A 275 9.54 -5.67 4.35
N THR A 276 8.56 -5.65 3.44
CA THR A 276 7.84 -4.42 3.06
C THR A 276 6.54 -4.20 3.85
N ALA A 277 6.15 -5.09 4.76
CA ALA A 277 5.03 -4.84 5.67
C ALA A 277 5.31 -3.63 6.57
N GLY A 278 4.29 -2.80 6.80
CA GLY A 278 4.37 -1.60 7.61
C GLY A 278 4.25 -1.86 9.10
N LYS A 279 4.16 -0.77 9.86
CA LYS A 279 3.81 -0.79 11.28
C LYS A 279 2.93 0.41 11.62
N LEU A 280 2.01 0.21 12.54
CA LEU A 280 1.35 1.29 13.25
C LEU A 280 2.02 1.49 14.62
N HIS A 281 2.38 2.74 14.93
CA HIS A 281 2.71 3.15 16.29
C HIS A 281 1.53 3.93 16.87
N LEU A 282 0.80 3.31 17.80
CA LEU A 282 -0.34 3.97 18.46
C LEU A 282 0.17 5.07 19.41
N LEU A 283 0.30 6.30 18.90
CA LEU A 283 0.50 7.49 19.73
C LEU A 283 -0.83 8.05 20.27
N PHE A 284 -1.97 7.54 19.79
CA PHE A 284 -3.29 8.05 20.15
C PHE A 284 -3.94 7.24 21.29
N ASN A 285 -4.13 7.91 22.43
CA ASN A 285 -4.92 7.45 23.59
C ASN A 285 -6.43 7.22 23.29
N TYR A 286 -6.87 7.22 22.04
CA TYR A 286 -8.30 7.25 21.67
C TYR A 286 -8.97 5.87 21.62
N ILE A 287 -8.21 4.77 21.66
CA ILE A 287 -8.75 3.40 21.67
C ILE A 287 -8.26 2.64 22.90
N LYS A 288 -8.58 3.13 24.10
CA LYS A 288 -8.37 2.38 25.36
C LYS A 288 -9.36 1.22 25.56
N HIS A 289 -10.28 0.97 24.62
CA HIS A 289 -11.37 0.00 24.80
C HIS A 289 -11.30 -1.25 23.92
N HIS A 290 -10.26 -1.43 23.11
CA HIS A 290 -10.05 -2.71 22.42
C HIS A 290 -9.06 -3.57 23.22
N LEU A 291 -9.60 -4.63 23.83
CA LEU A 291 -8.95 -5.62 24.71
C LEU A 291 -7.65 -6.25 24.17
N TRP A 292 -7.30 -6.02 22.90
CA TRP A 292 -6.19 -6.64 22.18
C TRP A 292 -4.91 -5.79 22.15
N ALA A 293 -4.97 -4.49 22.47
CA ALA A 293 -3.81 -3.61 22.62
C ALA A 293 -2.83 -4.04 23.74
N ASN A 294 -3.22 -5.02 24.55
CA ASN A 294 -2.44 -5.50 25.69
C ASN A 294 -1.42 -6.58 25.36
N PHE A 295 -1.42 -7.18 24.15
CA PHE A 295 -0.45 -8.22 23.79
C PHE A 295 0.85 -7.67 23.17
N PHE A 296 0.80 -6.53 22.47
CA PHE A 296 1.97 -5.95 21.75
C PHE A 296 2.36 -4.53 22.17
N GLY A 297 1.66 -3.91 23.14
CA GLY A 297 1.90 -2.51 23.49
C GLY A 297 1.53 -1.55 22.34
N THR A 298 2.25 -0.44 22.20
CA THR A 298 1.99 0.60 21.19
C THR A 298 2.50 0.28 19.77
N PHE A 299 3.11 -0.89 19.55
CA PHE A 299 3.69 -1.30 18.27
C PHE A 299 2.87 -2.43 17.65
N GLN A 300 2.30 -2.20 16.47
CA GLN A 300 1.46 -3.18 15.77
C GLN A 300 2.00 -3.39 14.35
N PRO A 301 2.68 -4.52 14.06
CA PRO A 301 3.18 -4.82 12.72
C PRO A 301 2.06 -5.36 11.84
N ASP A 302 1.98 -4.84 10.61
CA ASP A 302 1.03 -5.35 9.62
C ASP A 302 1.36 -6.79 9.21
N ILE A 303 0.33 -7.52 8.79
CA ILE A 303 0.50 -8.84 8.21
C ILE A 303 1.11 -8.77 6.78
N THR A 304 1.58 -9.92 6.28
CA THR A 304 2.14 -9.99 4.93
C THR A 304 1.07 -9.85 3.85
N SER A 305 -0.12 -10.41 4.07
CA SER A 305 -1.25 -10.19 3.16
C SER A 305 -1.68 -8.72 3.22
N TYR A 306 -1.84 -8.09 2.06
CA TYR A 306 -2.49 -6.79 1.96
C TYR A 306 -3.83 -6.93 1.25
N ASP A 307 -4.52 -8.08 1.42
CA ASP A 307 -5.84 -8.33 0.84
C ASP A 307 -6.84 -7.21 1.15
N TYR A 308 -6.70 -6.60 2.34
CA TYR A 308 -7.43 -5.42 2.79
C TYR A 308 -8.94 -5.64 2.93
N ASP A 309 -9.47 -6.83 2.64
CA ASP A 309 -10.89 -7.03 2.31
C ASP A 309 -11.30 -6.14 1.11
N SER A 310 -10.43 -6.04 0.11
CA SER A 310 -10.66 -5.28 -1.11
C SER A 310 -11.74 -5.91 -2.01
N PRO A 311 -12.32 -5.12 -2.95
CA PRO A 311 -13.15 -5.65 -4.02
C PRO A 311 -12.47 -6.77 -4.82
N ILE A 312 -11.15 -6.69 -5.01
CA ILE A 312 -10.32 -7.72 -5.61
C ILE A 312 -9.38 -8.28 -4.53
N THR A 313 -9.38 -9.60 -4.33
CA THR A 313 -8.55 -10.27 -3.31
C THR A 313 -7.06 -10.15 -3.60
N GLU A 314 -6.21 -10.49 -2.63
CA GLU A 314 -4.74 -10.60 -2.76
C GLU A 314 -4.29 -11.36 -4.02
N ALA A 315 -5.03 -12.39 -4.45
CA ALA A 315 -4.69 -13.21 -5.60
C ALA A 315 -5.37 -12.78 -6.92
N GLY A 316 -6.03 -11.61 -6.92
CA GLY A 316 -6.70 -11.05 -8.09
C GLY A 316 -8.11 -11.56 -8.34
N ASP A 317 -8.75 -12.20 -7.36
CA ASP A 317 -10.08 -12.78 -7.53
C ASP A 317 -11.17 -11.74 -7.25
N LEU A 318 -12.23 -11.75 -8.07
CA LEU A 318 -13.38 -10.85 -7.91
C LEU A 318 -14.26 -11.31 -6.73
N THR A 319 -14.57 -10.39 -5.82
CA THR A 319 -15.39 -10.66 -4.62
C THR A 319 -16.86 -10.27 -4.81
N PRO A 320 -17.78 -10.69 -3.93
CA PRO A 320 -19.13 -10.12 -3.88
C PRO A 320 -19.16 -8.59 -3.77
N LYS A 321 -18.14 -7.99 -3.12
CA LYS A 321 -17.98 -6.54 -3.00
C LYS A 321 -17.69 -5.88 -4.34
N TYR A 322 -16.85 -6.48 -5.19
CA TYR A 322 -16.65 -6.02 -6.56
C TYR A 322 -17.96 -5.99 -7.34
N HIS A 323 -18.76 -7.06 -7.25
CA HIS A 323 -20.02 -7.12 -7.97
C HIS A 323 -21.03 -6.07 -7.49
N LEU A 324 -21.16 -5.84 -6.18
CA LEU A 324 -22.04 -4.79 -5.66
C LEU A 324 -21.58 -3.37 -6.04
N ILE A 325 -20.26 -3.12 -6.06
CA ILE A 325 -19.70 -1.86 -6.58
C ILE A 325 -20.06 -1.71 -8.06
N ARG A 326 -19.83 -2.74 -8.89
CA ARG A 326 -20.15 -2.71 -10.33
C ARG A 326 -21.64 -2.45 -10.57
N GLU A 327 -22.53 -3.10 -9.84
CA GLU A 327 -23.98 -2.85 -9.96
C GLU A 327 -24.32 -1.40 -9.57
N LYS A 328 -23.70 -0.86 -8.51
CA LYS A 328 -23.91 0.55 -8.17
C LYS A 328 -23.44 1.50 -9.27
N LEU A 329 -22.28 1.22 -9.87
CA LEU A 329 -21.79 1.98 -11.02
C LEU A 329 -22.73 1.87 -12.22
N LYS A 330 -23.36 0.71 -12.43
CA LYS A 330 -24.33 0.47 -13.50
C LYS A 330 -25.58 1.32 -13.31
N GLU A 331 -26.12 1.37 -12.09
CA GLU A 331 -27.26 2.21 -11.73
C GLU A 331 -27.01 3.70 -12.03
N HIS A 332 -25.76 4.14 -11.93
CA HIS A 332 -25.33 5.50 -12.23
C HIS A 332 -24.77 5.69 -13.65
N ASN A 333 -24.95 4.71 -14.55
CA ASN A 333 -24.48 4.71 -15.95
C ASN A 333 -22.95 4.84 -16.12
N PHE A 334 -22.17 4.44 -15.11
CA PHE A 334 -20.71 4.35 -15.19
C PHE A 334 -20.21 3.00 -15.71
N VAL A 335 -21.03 1.96 -15.79
CA VAL A 335 -20.63 0.70 -16.45
C VAL A 335 -21.84 0.18 -17.21
N ASN A 336 -21.59 -0.64 -18.21
CA ASN A 336 -22.64 -1.37 -18.91
C ASN A 336 -22.23 -2.84 -19.08
N ASP A 337 -23.13 -3.64 -19.64
CA ASP A 337 -22.90 -5.08 -19.81
C ASP A 337 -21.99 -5.41 -20.99
N SER A 338 -21.54 -4.42 -21.79
CA SER A 338 -20.54 -4.65 -22.83
C SER A 338 -19.10 -4.67 -22.31
N ILE A 339 -18.86 -4.24 -21.07
CA ILE A 339 -17.55 -4.37 -20.43
C ILE A 339 -17.43 -5.78 -19.85
N GLU A 340 -16.57 -6.58 -20.47
CA GLU A 340 -16.29 -7.96 -20.05
C GLU A 340 -15.70 -8.01 -18.65
N ILE A 341 -16.14 -9.00 -17.87
CA ILE A 341 -15.63 -9.27 -16.53
C ILE A 341 -14.46 -10.26 -16.66
N PRO A 342 -13.26 -9.91 -16.18
CA PRO A 342 -12.12 -10.83 -16.19
C PRO A 342 -12.43 -12.11 -15.41
N GLN A 343 -11.90 -13.24 -15.88
CA GLN A 343 -11.98 -14.49 -15.14
C GLN A 343 -10.88 -14.57 -14.08
N ASN A 344 -11.24 -15.13 -12.92
CA ASN A 344 -10.29 -15.42 -11.85
C ASN A 344 -9.20 -16.37 -12.35
N SER A 345 -7.98 -16.16 -11.87
CA SER A 345 -6.85 -16.99 -12.23
C SER A 345 -6.97 -18.40 -11.63
N PRO A 346 -6.54 -19.47 -12.32
CA PRO A 346 -6.52 -20.80 -11.73
C PRO A 346 -5.54 -20.84 -10.55
N LYS A 347 -5.93 -21.55 -9.47
CA LYS A 347 -5.09 -21.77 -8.29
C LYS A 347 -4.63 -23.22 -8.27
N GLY A 348 -3.37 -23.43 -7.86
CA GLY A 348 -2.76 -24.76 -7.83
C GLY A 348 -2.73 -25.34 -6.42
N ASN A 349 -3.17 -26.59 -6.28
CA ASN A 349 -2.97 -27.40 -5.08
C ASN A 349 -1.87 -28.43 -5.39
N TYR A 350 -0.66 -28.17 -4.91
CA TYR A 350 0.49 -29.05 -5.15
C TYR A 350 0.70 -30.07 -4.00
N GLY A 351 -0.09 -29.96 -2.93
CA GLY A 351 -0.03 -30.85 -1.78
C GLY A 351 1.22 -30.63 -0.89
N PRO A 352 1.51 -31.60 -0.01
CA PRO A 352 2.65 -31.51 0.91
C PRO A 352 3.98 -31.64 0.17
N VAL A 353 4.91 -30.74 0.48
CA VAL A 353 6.30 -30.81 0.06
C VAL A 353 7.18 -30.97 1.30
N ASN A 354 7.94 -32.05 1.35
CA ASN A 354 8.90 -32.28 2.42
C ASN A 354 10.10 -31.34 2.26
N VAL A 355 10.53 -30.76 3.38
CA VAL A 355 11.76 -29.96 3.47
C VAL A 355 12.74 -30.64 4.40
N THR A 356 14.03 -30.41 4.17
CA THR A 356 15.10 -30.97 5.00
C THR A 356 15.82 -29.84 5.72
N ALA A 357 16.08 -29.99 7.01
CA ALA A 357 16.92 -29.04 7.74
C ALA A 357 18.32 -29.02 7.14
N THR A 358 18.77 -27.85 6.70
CA THR A 358 20.06 -27.69 6.00
C THR A 358 21.14 -27.10 6.90
N MET A 359 20.79 -26.13 7.74
CA MET A 359 21.74 -25.32 8.48
C MET A 359 21.07 -24.63 9.67
N ASN A 360 21.83 -24.45 10.76
CA ASN A 360 21.41 -23.60 11.87
C ASN A 360 21.98 -22.18 11.68
N LEU A 361 21.12 -21.16 11.68
CA LEU A 361 21.51 -19.75 11.47
C LEU A 361 22.61 -19.29 12.45
N LEU A 362 22.55 -19.73 13.71
CA LEU A 362 23.48 -19.34 14.76
C LEU A 362 24.71 -20.24 14.87
N SER A 363 24.83 -21.29 14.03
CA SER A 363 26.07 -22.08 13.95
C SER A 363 27.22 -21.26 13.34
N PRO A 364 28.50 -21.61 13.58
CA PRO A 364 29.63 -20.96 12.92
C PRO A 364 29.52 -20.95 11.39
N GLU A 365 29.04 -22.05 10.80
CA GLU A 365 28.79 -22.18 9.37
C GLU A 365 27.65 -21.27 8.90
N GLY A 366 26.53 -21.23 9.64
CA GLY A 366 25.41 -20.35 9.33
C GLY A 366 25.77 -18.87 9.37
N ARG A 367 26.46 -18.46 10.43
CA ARG A 367 26.93 -17.08 10.59
C ARG A 367 27.90 -16.66 9.49
N SER A 368 28.79 -17.56 9.06
CA SER A 368 29.80 -17.25 8.03
C SER A 368 29.25 -17.27 6.61
N GLN A 369 28.27 -18.13 6.31
CA GLN A 369 27.68 -18.22 4.96
C GLN A 369 26.54 -17.24 4.71
N LEU A 370 25.75 -16.91 5.73
CA LEU A 370 24.54 -16.09 5.59
C LEU A 370 24.70 -14.69 6.20
N GLY A 371 25.64 -14.51 7.12
CA GLY A 371 25.86 -13.27 7.84
C GLY A 371 27.06 -12.48 7.31
N LYS A 372 27.06 -11.18 7.62
CA LYS A 372 28.21 -10.30 7.46
C LYS A 372 28.68 -9.89 8.86
N LYS A 373 29.91 -10.29 9.24
CA LYS A 373 30.50 -9.82 10.50
C LYS A 373 30.97 -8.37 10.35
N TYR A 374 30.47 -7.50 11.22
CA TYR A 374 30.95 -6.13 11.38
C TYR A 374 32.10 -6.07 12.40
N PRO A 375 32.92 -5.01 12.39
CA PRO A 375 33.94 -4.80 13.43
C PRO A 375 33.34 -4.86 14.83
N ASP A 376 34.08 -5.47 15.76
CA ASP A 376 33.64 -5.57 17.15
C ASP A 376 33.54 -4.16 17.76
N VAL A 377 32.50 -3.93 18.57
CA VAL A 377 32.22 -2.64 19.21
C VAL A 377 32.32 -2.77 20.72
N THR A 378 32.75 -1.69 21.40
CA THR A 378 32.83 -1.62 22.85
C THR A 378 32.00 -0.47 23.39
N GLY A 379 31.26 -0.70 24.47
CA GLY A 379 30.50 0.33 25.18
C GLY A 379 28.99 0.05 25.24
N PRO A 380 28.22 0.93 25.89
CA PRO A 380 26.82 0.70 26.21
C PRO A 380 25.87 0.95 25.03
N LYS A 381 26.35 1.55 23.94
CA LYS A 381 25.53 1.88 22.76
C LYS A 381 25.84 0.89 21.65
N LEU A 382 24.87 0.01 21.36
CA LEU A 382 24.94 -0.87 20.21
C LEU A 382 24.69 -0.06 18.91
N PRO A 383 25.36 -0.41 17.79
CA PRO A 383 25.00 0.08 16.47
C PRO A 383 23.52 -0.19 16.18
N THR A 384 22.91 0.61 15.31
CA THR A 384 21.55 0.34 14.82
C THR A 384 21.62 -0.25 13.41
N PHE A 385 20.49 -0.75 12.91
CA PHE A 385 20.33 -1.16 11.52
C PHE A 385 20.82 -0.09 10.54
N GLU A 386 20.35 1.15 10.70
CA GLU A 386 20.71 2.29 9.86
C GLU A 386 22.19 2.66 10.02
N GLY A 387 22.71 2.64 11.26
CA GLY A 387 24.11 2.92 11.53
C GLY A 387 25.08 1.93 10.86
N LEU A 388 24.63 0.70 10.59
CA LEU A 388 25.38 -0.33 9.86
C LEU A 388 25.00 -0.44 8.38
N ARG A 389 24.14 0.47 7.89
CA ARG A 389 23.56 0.43 6.53
C ARG A 389 22.91 -0.91 6.21
N GLN A 390 22.21 -1.49 7.18
CA GLN A 390 21.35 -2.65 6.98
C GLN A 390 19.91 -2.18 7.12
N ARG A 391 19.17 -2.14 6.02
CA ARG A 391 17.80 -1.60 6.02
C ARG A 391 16.74 -2.54 6.57
N ALA A 392 16.95 -3.85 6.42
CA ALA A 392 15.95 -4.87 6.78
C ALA A 392 16.62 -6.20 7.13
N GLY A 393 15.81 -7.19 7.51
CA GLY A 393 16.25 -8.54 7.84
C GLY A 393 16.57 -8.71 9.32
N LEU A 394 17.64 -9.44 9.62
CA LEU A 394 18.02 -9.83 10.97
C LEU A 394 19.41 -9.32 11.32
N MET A 395 19.60 -8.89 12.56
CA MET A 395 20.90 -8.47 13.09
C MET A 395 21.18 -9.22 14.40
N LEU A 396 22.34 -9.86 14.47
CA LEU A 396 22.80 -10.57 15.66
C LEU A 396 23.74 -9.64 16.46
N TYR A 397 23.37 -9.37 17.71
CA TYR A 397 24.26 -8.78 18.69
C TYR A 397 24.75 -9.88 19.63
N GLU A 398 26.07 -10.02 19.78
CA GLU A 398 26.70 -11.04 20.62
C GLU A 398 27.72 -10.38 21.55
N THR A 399 27.75 -10.85 22.80
CA THR A 399 28.74 -10.42 23.80
C THR A 399 29.07 -11.59 24.71
N THR A 400 30.24 -11.52 25.38
CA THR A 400 30.63 -12.49 26.42
C THR A 400 30.39 -11.87 27.79
N LEU A 401 29.62 -12.55 28.63
CA LEU A 401 29.37 -12.14 30.01
C LEU A 401 30.42 -12.79 30.92
N THR A 402 31.16 -12.00 31.67
CA THR A 402 32.09 -12.51 32.70
C THR A 402 31.42 -12.63 34.07
N GLU A 403 30.43 -11.76 34.34
CA GLU A 403 29.54 -11.77 35.51
C GLU A 403 28.15 -11.29 35.04
N ALA A 404 27.06 -11.90 35.49
CA ALA A 404 25.70 -11.56 35.06
C ALA A 404 24.68 -11.73 36.20
N ASP A 405 23.75 -10.79 36.31
CA ASP A 405 22.50 -10.96 37.05
C ASP A 405 21.46 -11.69 36.17
N ASP A 406 20.43 -12.27 36.78
CA ASP A 406 19.36 -13.01 36.09
C ASP A 406 18.43 -12.11 35.24
N LEU A 407 18.62 -10.78 35.25
CA LEU A 407 17.69 -9.81 34.68
C LEU A 407 18.30 -9.03 33.49
N LEU A 408 17.81 -9.30 32.28
CA LEU A 408 18.16 -8.56 31.07
C LEU A 408 17.29 -7.31 30.91
N HIS A 409 17.90 -6.12 31.00
CA HIS A 409 17.23 -4.84 30.77
C HIS A 409 17.49 -4.29 29.36
N ILE A 410 16.44 -4.16 28.54
CA ILE A 410 16.51 -3.50 27.24
C ILE A 410 15.71 -2.20 27.30
N LYS A 411 16.41 -1.06 27.34
CA LYS A 411 15.83 0.25 27.68
C LYS A 411 14.85 0.79 26.64
N SER A 412 15.07 0.53 25.35
CA SER A 412 14.23 1.04 24.26
C SER A 412 14.35 0.13 23.04
N PRO A 413 13.69 -1.04 23.04
CA PRO A 413 13.55 -1.83 21.83
C PRO A 413 12.79 -0.99 20.79
N ARG A 414 13.48 -0.58 19.71
CA ARG A 414 12.86 0.09 18.56
C ARG A 414 12.59 -0.86 17.39
N ASP A 415 13.10 -2.09 17.54
CA ASP A 415 12.93 -3.23 16.65
C ASP A 415 12.16 -4.33 17.37
N MET A 416 11.63 -5.28 16.60
CA MET A 416 11.04 -6.49 17.17
C MET A 416 12.14 -7.34 17.80
N ILE A 417 12.15 -7.41 19.13
CA ILE A 417 13.02 -8.33 19.86
C ILE A 417 12.31 -9.65 19.98
N PHE A 418 12.82 -10.66 19.28
CA PHE A 418 12.27 -12.00 19.34
C PHE A 418 12.63 -12.66 20.68
N VAL A 419 11.60 -12.88 21.50
CA VAL A 419 11.60 -13.94 22.51
C VAL A 419 10.64 -15.00 21.97
N PHE A 420 11.18 -16.16 21.61
CA PHE A 420 10.58 -17.02 20.59
C PHE A 420 9.33 -17.78 21.03
N VAL A 421 8.23 -17.61 20.28
CA VAL A 421 7.13 -18.58 20.05
C VAL A 421 6.66 -18.48 18.58
N ASP A 422 7.29 -19.29 17.72
CA ASP A 422 7.02 -19.61 16.29
C ASP A 422 7.10 -18.46 15.28
N GLY A 423 7.50 -18.75 14.04
CA GLY A 423 7.44 -17.82 12.89
C GLY A 423 8.73 -17.71 12.07
N GLY A 424 8.64 -17.16 10.86
CA GLY A 424 9.78 -17.16 9.93
C GLY A 424 9.54 -16.50 8.58
N TYR A 425 10.41 -16.82 7.60
CA TYR A 425 10.35 -16.32 6.22
C TYR A 425 10.48 -17.47 5.21
N ILE A 426 9.87 -17.31 4.03
CA ILE A 426 9.88 -18.32 2.96
C ILE A 426 10.37 -17.71 1.65
N TRP A 427 11.26 -18.41 0.94
CA TRP A 427 11.70 -18.08 -0.41
C TRP A 427 11.37 -19.19 -1.40
N VAL A 428 10.90 -18.81 -2.58
CA VAL A 428 10.70 -19.71 -3.72
C VAL A 428 11.50 -19.19 -4.90
N ASN A 429 12.42 -20.00 -5.42
CA ASN A 429 13.33 -19.64 -6.52
C ASN A 429 14.11 -18.33 -6.28
N GLY A 430 14.36 -17.97 -5.02
CA GLY A 430 15.05 -16.74 -4.64
C GLY A 430 14.13 -15.55 -4.34
N HIS A 431 12.84 -15.63 -4.65
CA HIS A 431 11.85 -14.60 -4.30
C HIS A 431 11.35 -14.79 -2.86
N ASN A 432 11.41 -13.74 -2.04
CA ASN A 432 10.95 -13.77 -0.65
C ASN A 432 9.44 -13.52 -0.58
N LEU A 433 8.67 -14.52 -0.14
CA LEU A 433 7.22 -14.41 -0.01
C LEU A 433 6.78 -13.52 1.15
N GLY A 434 7.69 -13.19 2.07
CA GLY A 434 7.40 -12.43 3.29
C GLY A 434 7.36 -13.31 4.53
N ARG A 435 6.70 -12.80 5.57
CA ARG A 435 6.72 -13.38 6.92
C ARG A 435 5.51 -14.28 7.15
N TYR A 436 5.74 -15.43 7.77
CA TYR A 436 4.66 -16.25 8.34
C TYR A 436 4.70 -16.23 9.87
N TRP A 437 3.52 -16.21 10.51
CA TRP A 437 3.39 -16.32 11.96
C TRP A 437 2.04 -16.96 12.36
N PRO A 438 1.84 -18.26 12.11
CA PRO A 438 0.53 -18.91 12.26
C PRO A 438 0.04 -18.96 13.71
N THR A 439 0.93 -18.96 14.70
CA THR A 439 0.55 -18.90 16.12
C THR A 439 -0.05 -17.56 16.53
N ALA A 440 0.38 -16.47 15.90
CA ALA A 440 -0.23 -15.16 16.08
C ALA A 440 -1.50 -15.02 15.22
N GLY A 441 -1.43 -15.41 13.95
CA GLY A 441 -2.50 -15.18 12.98
C GLY A 441 -2.75 -13.67 12.73
N PRO A 442 -3.82 -13.29 12.03
CA PRO A 442 -4.87 -14.17 11.51
C PRO A 442 -4.47 -14.86 10.19
N GLN A 443 -3.41 -14.37 9.53
CA GLN A 443 -2.85 -14.95 8.32
C GLN A 443 -2.09 -16.24 8.61
N ILE A 444 -2.42 -17.30 7.86
CA ILE A 444 -1.73 -18.60 7.93
C ILE A 444 -1.00 -18.90 6.62
N THR A 445 -1.61 -18.56 5.48
CA THR A 445 -1.05 -18.81 4.14
C THR A 445 -0.30 -17.59 3.60
N LEU A 446 0.77 -17.83 2.85
CA LEU A 446 1.44 -16.82 2.02
C LEU A 446 1.06 -17.00 0.56
N TYR A 447 0.74 -15.91 -0.13
CA TYR A 447 0.47 -15.95 -1.56
C TYR A 447 1.76 -16.20 -2.36
N LEU A 448 1.72 -17.17 -3.26
CA LEU A 448 2.81 -17.49 -4.19
C LEU A 448 2.33 -17.22 -5.63
N PRO A 449 2.80 -16.15 -6.27
CA PRO A 449 2.49 -15.89 -7.67
C PRO A 449 2.98 -17.01 -8.61
N GLY A 450 2.12 -17.46 -9.51
CA GLY A 450 2.43 -18.54 -10.45
C GLY A 450 3.61 -18.26 -11.38
N VAL A 451 3.91 -16.99 -11.70
CA VAL A 451 5.06 -16.63 -12.56
C VAL A 451 6.42 -16.81 -11.86
N TRP A 452 6.44 -16.96 -10.52
CA TRP A 452 7.66 -17.28 -9.78
C TRP A 452 7.94 -18.79 -9.77
N LEU A 453 7.01 -19.61 -10.28
CA LEU A 453 7.17 -21.04 -10.45
C LEU A 453 7.71 -21.37 -11.84
N LYS A 454 8.63 -22.33 -11.89
CA LYS A 454 9.11 -22.95 -13.10
C LYS A 454 8.21 -24.12 -13.47
N PRO A 455 7.78 -24.24 -14.75
CA PRO A 455 6.95 -25.35 -15.18
C PRO A 455 7.74 -26.66 -15.19
N ALA A 456 7.03 -27.78 -15.03
CA ALA A 456 7.65 -29.10 -15.20
C ALA A 456 8.29 -29.24 -16.59
N PRO A 457 9.46 -29.89 -16.71
CA PRO A 457 10.14 -30.71 -15.70
C PRO A 457 11.14 -29.95 -14.81
N GLU A 458 11.22 -28.62 -14.89
CA GLU A 458 12.13 -27.85 -14.06
C GLU A 458 11.77 -27.95 -12.58
N LYS A 459 12.78 -27.93 -11.71
CA LYS A 459 12.59 -28.00 -10.26
C LYS A 459 12.51 -26.60 -9.66
N ASN A 460 11.56 -26.43 -8.76
CA ASN A 460 11.41 -25.23 -7.94
C ASN A 460 12.20 -25.39 -6.63
N HIS A 461 12.95 -24.36 -6.24
CA HIS A 461 13.76 -24.38 -5.03
C HIS A 461 13.04 -23.64 -3.90
N LEU A 462 12.70 -24.36 -2.84
CA LEU A 462 12.10 -23.82 -1.62
C LEU A 462 13.17 -23.64 -0.54
N ARG A 463 13.16 -22.49 0.14
CA ARG A 463 13.96 -22.24 1.34
C ARG A 463 13.09 -21.64 2.42
N ILE A 464 13.25 -22.11 3.65
CA ILE A 464 12.50 -21.65 4.81
C ILE A 464 13.49 -21.27 5.90
N LEU A 465 13.31 -20.09 6.48
CA LEU A 465 13.97 -19.68 7.72
C LEU A 465 12.94 -19.74 8.85
N GLU A 466 12.98 -20.82 9.64
CA GLU A 466 12.21 -20.94 10.88
C GLU A 466 13.01 -20.33 12.03
N LEU A 467 12.42 -19.36 12.74
CA LEU A 467 13.11 -18.62 13.79
C LEU A 467 12.93 -19.22 15.18
N ASN A 468 11.99 -20.16 15.37
CA ASN A 468 11.79 -20.83 16.64
C ASN A 468 12.03 -22.35 16.55
N ARG A 469 10.96 -23.14 16.67
CA ARG A 469 11.01 -24.60 16.71
C ARG A 469 10.36 -25.14 15.44
N PRO A 470 11.12 -25.83 14.58
CA PRO A 470 10.51 -26.46 13.43
C PRO A 470 9.53 -27.55 13.88
N PRO A 471 8.44 -27.78 13.12
CA PRO A 471 7.50 -28.84 13.42
C PRO A 471 8.19 -30.21 13.42
N PRO A 472 7.66 -31.22 14.15
CA PRO A 472 8.22 -32.57 14.13
C PRO A 472 8.29 -33.17 12.72
N VAL A 473 7.32 -32.81 11.88
CA VAL A 473 7.28 -33.14 10.45
C VAL A 473 7.68 -31.91 9.66
N LEU A 474 8.83 -31.98 8.99
CA LEU A 474 9.34 -30.91 8.14
C LEU A 474 8.63 -30.95 6.77
N SER A 475 7.40 -30.47 6.71
CA SER A 475 6.64 -30.36 5.47
C SER A 475 5.91 -29.02 5.40
N MET A 476 5.64 -28.58 4.18
CA MET A 476 4.80 -27.43 3.89
C MET A 476 3.74 -27.80 2.86
N ASP A 477 2.50 -27.43 3.11
CA ASP A 477 1.38 -27.68 2.20
C ASP A 477 1.20 -26.52 1.22
N PHE A 478 1.08 -26.85 -0.06
CA PHE A 478 0.61 -25.92 -1.08
C PHE A 478 -0.86 -26.18 -1.38
N ILE A 479 -1.71 -25.23 -1.01
CA ILE A 479 -3.16 -25.29 -1.21
C ILE A 479 -3.62 -24.23 -2.21
N ASP A 480 -4.83 -24.42 -2.76
CA ASP A 480 -5.43 -23.59 -3.79
C ASP A 480 -6.39 -22.51 -3.27
N TYR A 481 -6.46 -22.32 -1.94
CA TYR A 481 -7.26 -21.28 -1.29
C TYR A 481 -6.48 -20.59 -0.16
N PRO A 482 -6.72 -19.29 0.11
CA PRO A 482 -6.06 -18.58 1.19
C PRO A 482 -6.74 -18.84 2.55
N ILE A 483 -5.95 -18.80 3.62
CA ILE A 483 -6.41 -18.81 5.01
C ILE A 483 -5.89 -17.53 5.68
N LEU A 484 -6.69 -16.47 5.60
CA LEU A 484 -6.37 -15.14 6.14
C LEU A 484 -7.07 -14.80 7.46
N ASN A 485 -8.06 -15.60 7.87
CA ASN A 485 -8.90 -15.33 9.04
C ASN A 485 -8.92 -16.51 10.01
N ARG A 486 -7.77 -16.88 10.57
CA ARG A 486 -7.69 -17.88 11.63
C ARG A 486 -7.21 -17.24 12.93
N THR A 487 -8.15 -16.92 13.81
CA THR A 487 -7.83 -16.48 15.19
C THR A 487 -8.10 -17.60 16.19
N GLY A 488 -7.05 -18.04 16.90
CA GLY A 488 -7.16 -18.97 18.01
C GLY A 488 -5.80 -19.54 18.38
N ASN A 489 -5.56 -19.79 19.68
CA ASN A 489 -4.40 -20.54 20.16
C ASN A 489 -4.28 -21.83 19.35
N ILE A 490 -3.33 -21.88 18.42
CA ILE A 490 -2.91 -23.16 17.85
C ILE A 490 -2.17 -23.87 18.99
N ASN A 491 -2.90 -24.58 19.84
CA ASN A 491 -2.30 -25.57 20.73
C ASN A 491 -1.95 -26.79 19.86
N TRP A 492 -1.01 -26.63 18.93
CA TRP A 492 -0.50 -27.74 18.12
C TRP A 492 0.12 -28.84 18.98
N TRP A 493 0.42 -28.56 20.26
CA TRP A 493 0.89 -29.52 21.25
C TRP A 493 -0.21 -30.25 22.03
N ARG A 494 -1.48 -29.81 21.99
CA ARG A 494 -2.57 -30.52 22.70
C ARG A 494 -3.15 -31.69 21.92
N ASP A 495 -3.05 -31.68 20.60
CA ASP A 495 -3.59 -32.77 19.76
C ASP A 495 -2.63 -33.98 19.65
N TYR A 496 -1.51 -33.98 20.39
CA TYR A 496 -0.51 -35.05 20.41
C TYR A 496 -0.28 -35.67 21.81
N LEU A 497 -1.15 -35.39 22.79
CA LEU A 497 -1.03 -35.91 24.16
C LEU A 497 -2.27 -36.66 24.70
N ASP A 498 -3.18 -37.11 23.83
CA ASP A 498 -4.20 -38.10 24.21
C ASP A 498 -4.11 -39.37 23.34
#